data_AF-A0A2D9CL35-F1
#
_entry.id   AF-A0A2D9CL35-F1
#
_cell.length_a   1.000
_cell.length_b   1.000
_cell.length_c   1.000
_cell.angle_alpha   90.00
_cell.angle_beta   90.00
_cell.angle_gamma   90.00
#
_symmetry.space_group_name_H-M   'P 1'
#
loop_
_entity.id
_entity.type
_entity.pdbx_description
1 polymer ?
#
loop_
_entity_poly.entity_id
_entity_poly.type
_entity_poly.pdbx_seq_one_letter_code
_entity_poly.pdbx_strand_id
1 'polypeptide(L)'
;MARPKGALGKNKAFLLNRLKAMYGKDFDPVMKMAQQAVTLDELAQNEPSVTNQKESIVAWGKIAEFVTPKLKATEVSTPDEGLVISVNRKRYDGGNNDNAQ
;
A
#
# COMPACT_ATOMS: atom_id res chain seq x y z
N MET A 1 -22.31 -9.67 1.53
CA MET A 1 -21.28 -9.70 0.47
C MET A 1 -20.00 -9.06 1.00
N ALA A 2 -18.98 -9.86 1.30
CA ALA A 2 -17.67 -9.36 1.72
C ALA A 2 -16.89 -8.86 0.48
N ARG A 3 -16.19 -7.73 0.60
CA ARG A 3 -15.47 -7.09 -0.50
C ARG A 3 -14.25 -7.94 -0.92
N PRO A 4 -13.98 -8.13 -2.22
CA PRO A 4 -12.83 -8.90 -2.68
C PRO A 4 -11.52 -8.23 -2.24
N LYS A 5 -10.58 -9.06 -1.77
CA LYS A 5 -9.22 -8.67 -1.37
C LYS A 5 -8.52 -8.09 -2.60
N GLY A 6 -8.27 -6.78 -2.59
CA GLY A 6 -7.73 -6.03 -3.75
C GLY A 6 -8.69 -4.99 -4.35
N ALA A 7 -9.92 -4.85 -3.84
CA ALA A 7 -10.77 -3.72 -4.18
C ALA A 7 -10.16 -2.40 -3.67
N LEU A 8 -9.26 -1.82 -4.48
CA LEU A 8 -8.54 -0.57 -4.21
C LEU A 8 -9.56 0.48 -3.74
N GLY A 9 -9.47 0.85 -2.47
CA GLY A 9 -10.32 1.88 -1.88
C GLY A 9 -10.13 3.18 -2.64
N LYS A 10 -11.24 3.73 -3.15
CA LYS A 10 -11.40 5.12 -3.63
C LYS A 10 -10.28 5.56 -4.58
N ASN A 11 -10.49 5.23 -5.85
CA ASN A 11 -9.79 5.68 -7.06
C ASN A 11 -8.88 6.92 -6.85
N LYS A 12 -7.62 6.69 -6.42
CA LYS A 12 -6.63 7.76 -6.18
C LYS A 12 -6.44 8.64 -7.42
N ALA A 13 -6.54 8.05 -8.60
CA ALA A 13 -6.50 8.76 -9.87
C ALA A 13 -7.65 9.75 -10.05
N PHE A 14 -8.88 9.40 -9.65
CA PHE A 14 -10.03 10.32 -9.70
C PHE A 14 -9.82 11.57 -8.83
N LEU A 15 -9.35 11.40 -7.59
CA LEU A 15 -9.10 12.53 -6.70
C LEU A 15 -7.98 13.42 -7.24
N LEU A 16 -6.89 12.83 -7.74
CA LEU A 16 -5.79 13.57 -8.36
C LEU A 16 -6.25 14.35 -9.60
N ASN A 17 -7.07 13.73 -10.46
CA ASN A 17 -7.60 14.40 -11.65
C ASN A 17 -8.53 15.57 -11.27
N ARG A 18 -9.34 15.41 -10.22
CA ARG A 18 -10.19 16.50 -9.71
C ARG A 18 -9.36 17.63 -9.09
N LEU A 19 -8.32 17.29 -8.33
CA LEU A 19 -7.41 18.28 -7.75
C LEU A 19 -6.64 19.03 -8.83
N LYS A 20 -6.16 18.35 -9.88
CA LYS A 20 -5.54 18.97 -11.06
C LYS A 20 -6.53 19.87 -11.83
N ALA A 21 -7.79 19.48 -11.90
CA ALA A 21 -8.83 20.33 -12.49
C ALA A 21 -9.09 21.61 -11.66
N MET A 22 -8.95 21.55 -10.32
CA MET A 22 -9.19 22.70 -9.45
C MET A 22 -7.97 23.62 -9.27
N TYR A 23 -6.77 23.05 -9.16
CA TYR A 23 -5.53 23.79 -8.84
C TYR A 23 -4.57 23.94 -10.04
N GLY A 24 -4.97 23.44 -11.21
CA GLY A 24 -4.18 23.51 -12.45
C GLY A 24 -3.43 22.22 -12.77
N LYS A 25 -3.02 22.09 -14.04
CA LYS A 25 -2.36 20.91 -14.60
C LYS A 25 -1.04 20.57 -13.90
N ASP A 26 -0.37 21.59 -13.35
CA ASP A 26 0.92 21.48 -12.67
C ASP A 26 0.79 21.13 -11.17
N PHE A 27 -0.44 20.88 -10.69
CA PHE A 27 -0.66 20.44 -9.32
C PHE A 27 -0.19 19.00 -9.12
N ASP A 28 1.01 18.86 -8.58
CA ASP A 28 1.54 17.62 -8.04
C ASP A 28 1.70 17.73 -6.51
N PRO A 29 0.92 16.96 -5.73
CA PRO A 29 1.04 16.93 -4.27
C PRO A 29 2.47 16.63 -3.78
N VAL A 30 3.21 15.75 -4.47
CA VAL A 30 4.59 15.40 -4.07
C VAL A 30 5.51 16.60 -4.26
N MET A 31 5.35 17.32 -5.39
CA MET A 31 6.13 18.53 -5.66
C MET A 31 5.80 19.65 -4.66
N LYS A 32 4.53 19.82 -4.30
CA LYS A 32 4.11 20.79 -3.28
C LYS A 32 4.65 20.45 -1.89
N MET A 33 4.67 19.18 -1.52
CA MET A 33 5.32 18.73 -0.28
C MET A 33 6.83 19.00 -0.30
N ALA A 34 7.50 18.76 -1.43
CA ALA A 34 8.93 19.05 -1.59
C ALA A 34 9.23 20.54 -1.41
N GLN A 35 8.43 21.43 -2.00
CA GLN A 35 8.57 22.88 -1.80
C GLN A 35 8.46 23.27 -0.32
N GLN A 36 7.51 22.69 0.42
CA GLN A 36 7.34 22.97 1.84
C GLN A 36 8.47 22.38 2.71
N ALA A 37 9.00 21.22 2.34
CA ALA A 37 10.14 20.63 3.03
C ALA A 37 11.40 21.48 2.89
N VAL A 38 11.65 22.06 1.71
CA VAL A 38 12.75 23.03 1.51
C VAL A 38 12.58 24.25 2.40
N THR A 39 11.38 24.85 2.44
CA THR A 39 11.14 26.01 3.30
C THR A 39 11.30 25.70 4.79
N LEU A 40 10.89 24.49 5.24
CA LEU A 40 11.09 24.06 6.63
C LEU A 40 12.57 23.82 6.94
N ASP A 41 13.34 23.34 5.96
CA ASP A 41 14.77 23.16 6.13
C ASP A 41 15.51 24.49 6.24
N GLU A 42 15.15 25.47 5.40
CA GLU A 42 15.66 26.84 5.49
C GLU A 42 15.31 27.46 6.86
N LEU A 43 14.09 27.27 7.36
CA LEU A 43 13.69 27.75 8.69
C LEU A 43 14.49 27.06 9.81
N ALA A 44 14.73 25.75 9.71
CA ALA A 44 15.52 25.02 10.68
C ALA A 44 17.01 25.43 10.67
N GLN A 45 17.53 25.86 9.52
CA GLN A 45 18.88 26.43 9.40
C GLN A 45 18.97 27.84 10.01
N ASN A 46 17.95 28.68 9.79
CA ASN A 46 17.91 30.05 10.30
C ASN A 46 17.62 30.12 11.81
N GLU A 47 16.73 29.26 12.32
CA GLU A 47 16.38 29.15 13.74
C GLU A 47 16.59 27.72 14.23
N PRO A 48 17.81 27.38 14.67
CA PRO A 48 18.17 26.02 15.06
C PRO A 48 17.55 25.66 16.40
N SER A 49 16.34 25.08 16.33
CA SER A 49 15.65 24.44 17.44
C SER A 49 15.52 22.93 17.17
N VAL A 50 15.60 22.12 18.22
CA VAL A 50 15.41 20.66 18.14
C VAL A 50 14.06 20.32 17.50
N THR A 51 13.03 21.14 17.76
CA THR A 51 11.70 20.98 17.16
C THR A 51 11.73 21.23 15.65
N ASN A 52 12.29 22.35 15.21
CA ASN A 52 12.35 22.74 13.80
C ASN A 52 13.16 21.73 12.98
N GLN A 53 14.29 21.26 13.52
CA GLN A 53 15.12 20.23 12.89
C GLN A 53 14.38 18.90 12.75
N LYS A 54 13.66 18.48 13.80
CA LYS A 54 12.85 17.26 13.76
C LYS A 54 11.73 17.37 12.72
N GLU A 55 11.07 18.51 12.64
CA GLU A 55 10.00 18.76 11.67
C GLU A 55 10.52 18.76 10.23
N SER A 56 11.68 19.39 9.97
CA SER A 56 12.36 19.32 8.67
C SER A 56 12.68 17.88 8.27
N ILE A 57 13.31 17.10 9.17
CA ILE A 57 13.65 15.69 8.91
C ILE A 57 12.40 14.85 8.62
N VAL A 58 11.31 15.06 9.37
CA VAL A 58 10.04 14.35 9.14
C VAL A 58 9.43 14.71 7.79
N ALA A 59 9.50 15.98 7.37
CA ALA A 59 9.02 16.41 6.06
C ALA A 59 9.79 15.72 4.93
N TRP A 60 11.12 15.69 5.02
CA TRP A 60 11.98 14.98 4.05
C TRP A 60 11.75 13.47 4.04
N GLY A 61 11.55 12.84 5.21
CA GLY A 61 11.26 11.42 5.32
C GLY A 61 9.99 11.00 4.58
N LYS A 62 8.93 11.84 4.60
CA LYS A 62 7.70 11.57 3.84
C LYS A 62 7.90 11.64 2.33
N ILE A 63 8.77 12.52 1.85
CA ILE A 63 9.06 12.65 0.41
C ILE A 63 9.91 11.47 -0.07
N ALA A 64 10.86 11.01 0.75
CA ALA A 64 11.73 9.89 0.43
C ALA A 64 10.95 8.61 0.05
N GLU A 65 9.77 8.38 0.64
CA GLU A 65 8.88 7.26 0.31
C GLU A 65 8.40 7.26 -1.17
N PHE A 66 8.36 8.43 -1.80
CA PHE A 66 7.92 8.59 -3.19
C PHE A 66 9.08 8.65 -4.19
N VAL A 67 10.27 9.04 -3.74
CA VAL A 67 11.46 9.22 -4.60
C VAL A 67 12.36 7.99 -4.59
N THR A 68 12.40 7.25 -3.48
CA THR A 68 13.26 6.08 -3.32
C THR A 68 12.43 4.80 -3.25
N PRO A 69 12.76 3.76 -4.06
CA PRO A 69 12.05 2.49 -4.00
C PRO A 69 12.36 1.78 -2.68
N LYS A 70 11.31 1.46 -1.91
CA LYS A 70 11.47 0.66 -0.69
C LYS A 70 11.62 -0.81 -1.07
N LEU A 71 12.75 -1.41 -0.69
CA LEU A 71 12.94 -2.85 -0.81
C LEU A 71 11.90 -3.56 0.05
N LYS A 72 11.04 -4.35 -0.59
CA LYS A 72 10.11 -5.23 0.10
C LYS A 72 10.67 -6.64 0.01
N ALA A 73 10.96 -7.25 1.16
CA ALA A 73 11.25 -8.67 1.20
C ALA A 73 9.99 -9.43 0.80
N THR A 74 9.96 -9.92 -0.43
CA THR A 74 8.97 -10.89 -0.88
C THR A 74 9.59 -12.26 -0.69
N GLU A 75 9.03 -13.06 0.22
CA GLU A 75 9.26 -14.50 0.20
C GLU A 75 8.78 -14.99 -1.17
N VAL A 76 9.71 -15.47 -1.98
CA VAL A 76 9.38 -16.16 -3.23
C VAL A 76 8.81 -17.51 -2.79
N SER A 77 7.50 -17.59 -2.58
CA SER A 77 6.81 -18.88 -2.57
C SER A 77 6.98 -19.46 -3.97
N THR A 78 7.95 -20.35 -4.13
CA THR A 78 8.08 -21.17 -5.32
C THR A 78 6.73 -21.87 -5.57
N PRO A 79 6.23 -21.91 -6.82
CA PRO A 79 4.93 -22.52 -7.15
C PRO A 79 4.86 -24.03 -6.85
N ASP A 80 5.98 -24.66 -6.47
CA ASP A 80 6.09 -26.07 -6.11
C ASP A 80 5.71 -26.42 -4.67
N GLU A 81 5.48 -25.42 -3.79
CA GLU A 81 4.69 -25.67 -2.57
C GLU A 81 3.21 -25.65 -2.95
N GLY A 82 2.82 -26.74 -3.59
CA GLY A 82 1.54 -26.95 -4.23
C GLY A 82 0.34 -26.48 -3.41
N LEU A 83 -0.61 -25.87 -4.11
CA LEU A 83 -1.98 -25.72 -3.62
C LEU A 83 -2.49 -27.12 -3.26
N VAL A 84 -2.44 -27.48 -1.97
CA VAL A 84 -3.01 -28.74 -1.48
C VAL A 84 -4.53 -28.58 -1.50
N ILE A 85 -5.14 -28.92 -2.64
CA ILE A 85 -6.59 -29.01 -2.76
C ILE A 85 -7.01 -30.32 -2.08
N SER A 86 -7.48 -30.24 -0.83
CA SER A 86 -8.08 -31.39 -0.15
C SER A 86 -9.46 -31.66 -0.77
N VAL A 87 -9.52 -32.53 -1.78
CA VAL A 87 -10.79 -32.93 -2.40
C VAL A 87 -11.40 -34.07 -1.58
N ASN A 88 -12.40 -33.75 -0.77
CA ASN A 88 -13.18 -34.77 -0.05
C ASN A 88 -14.33 -35.27 -0.94
N ARG A 89 -14.13 -36.40 -1.65
CA ARG A 89 -15.20 -37.07 -2.43
C ARG A 89 -15.89 -38.10 -1.55
N LYS A 90 -17.17 -37.87 -1.21
CA LYS A 90 -18.02 -38.94 -0.69
C LYS A 90 -18.29 -39.93 -1.82
N ARG A 91 -17.87 -41.18 -1.67
CA ARG A 91 -18.29 -42.26 -2.57
C ARG A 91 -19.73 -42.62 -2.24
N TYR A 92 -20.56 -42.67 -3.28
CA TYR A 92 -21.95 -43.11 -3.26
C TYR A 92 -22.09 -44.32 -4.18
N ASP A 93 -21.11 -45.23 -4.15
CA ASP A 93 -21.33 -46.59 -4.62
C ASP A 93 -22.08 -47.31 -3.50
N GLY A 94 -23.29 -47.79 -3.79
CA GLY A 94 -24.24 -48.36 -2.83
C GLY A 94 -23.79 -49.68 -2.20
N GLY A 95 -22.52 -49.84 -1.86
CA GLY A 95 -21.94 -51.01 -1.19
C GLY A 95 -22.01 -50.95 0.34
N ASN A 96 -23.00 -50.25 0.91
CA ASN A 96 -23.37 -50.46 2.31
C ASN A 96 -24.26 -51.70 2.37
N ASN A 97 -23.64 -52.87 2.26
CA ASN A 97 -24.32 -54.12 2.56
C ASN A 97 -24.59 -54.18 4.06
N ASP A 98 -25.88 -54.32 4.36
CA ASP A 98 -26.46 -54.83 5.58
C ASP A 98 -25.53 -55.74 6.37
N ASN A 99 -25.31 -55.40 7.63
CA ASN A 99 -25.24 -56.37 8.71
C ASN A 99 -25.91 -55.76 9.93
N ALA A 100 -27.23 -55.87 9.95
CA ALA A 100 -27.99 -55.97 11.17
C ALA A 100 -27.73 -57.37 11.77
N GLN A 101 -26.90 -57.44 12.80
CA GLN A 101 -27.03 -58.32 13.98
C GLN A 101 -25.91 -58.02 14.98
#